data_AF-A0A5C9A7P8-F1
#
_entry.id   AF-A0A5C9A7P8-F1
#
_cell.length_a   1.000
_cell.length_b   1.000
_cell.length_c   1.000
_cell.angle_alpha   90.00
_cell.angle_beta   90.00
_cell.angle_gamma   90.00
#
_symmetry.space_group_name_H-M   'P 1'
#
loop_
_entity.id
_entity.type
_entity.pdbx_description
1 polymer ?
#
loop_
_entity_poly.entity_id
_entity_poly.type
_entity_poly.pdbx_seq_one_letter_code
_entity_poly.pdbx_strand_id
1 'polypeptide(L)'
;PTSHKGDHGRLVIIGGDHGTAGAIRMTGEAALRAGAGLVRVLTRSENIAPLLTARPELMVHELTMDSLAESLEWADVVVIGPGLGQQEWGKKALQKVENFRKPMLWDADALNLLAINPDKRHNRVITPHPGEAARLLGCSVAEIESDRLHCAKRLVQRYGGVAVLKGAGTVVAAHPDALGIIDVGNAG
;
A
#
# COMPACT_ATOMS: atom_id res chain seq x y z
N PRO A 1 14.74 26.85 -11.25
CA PRO A 1 14.03 25.94 -12.18
C PRO A 1 15.02 24.94 -12.81
N THR A 2 15.41 23.94 -12.01
CA THR A 2 16.23 22.80 -12.42
C THR A 2 15.77 21.64 -11.53
N SER A 3 14.73 20.94 -11.97
CA SER A 3 14.23 19.75 -11.30
C SER A 3 14.37 18.59 -12.28
N HIS A 4 15.10 17.56 -11.89
CA HIS A 4 15.26 16.32 -12.65
C HIS A 4 14.34 15.23 -12.08
N LYS A 5 14.13 14.14 -12.83
CA LYS A 5 13.24 13.03 -12.44
C LYS A 5 13.57 12.38 -11.08
N GLY A 6 14.82 12.49 -10.61
CA GLY A 6 15.23 12.02 -9.29
C GLY A 6 14.77 12.90 -8.13
N ASP A 7 14.45 14.17 -8.40
CA ASP A 7 14.09 15.15 -7.37
C ASP A 7 12.63 15.00 -6.92
N HIS A 8 11.81 14.27 -7.68
CA HIS A 8 10.40 14.00 -7.39
C HIS A 8 10.18 12.61 -6.74
N GLY A 9 11.24 12.02 -6.17
CA GLY A 9 11.19 10.79 -5.39
C GLY A 9 11.10 9.50 -6.20
N ARG A 10 11.58 8.42 -5.60
CA ARG A 10 11.59 7.06 -6.16
C ARG A 10 10.62 6.16 -5.41
N LEU A 11 9.61 5.67 -6.12
CA LEU A 11 8.60 4.77 -5.59
C LEU A 11 8.83 3.34 -6.09
N VAL A 12 8.81 2.38 -5.17
CA VAL A 12 8.71 0.96 -5.49
C VAL A 12 7.33 0.44 -5.08
N ILE A 13 6.67 -0.27 -5.99
CA ILE A 13 5.36 -0.88 -5.77
C ILE A 13 5.51 -2.40 -5.89
N ILE A 14 5.02 -3.14 -4.89
CA ILE A 14 5.21 -4.58 -4.75
C ILE A 14 3.85 -5.28 -4.68
N GLY A 15 3.57 -6.15 -5.63
CA GLY A 15 2.32 -6.91 -5.69
C GLY A 15 2.02 -7.44 -7.09
N GLY A 16 0.75 -7.71 -7.38
CA GLY A 16 0.34 -8.34 -8.63
C GLY A 16 0.80 -9.81 -8.71
N ASP A 17 0.22 -10.66 -7.89
CA ASP A 17 0.25 -12.11 -8.00
C ASP A 17 -0.59 -12.56 -9.20
N HIS A 18 -0.63 -13.87 -9.46
CA HIS A 18 -1.39 -14.47 -10.55
C HIS A 18 -2.83 -13.94 -10.62
N GLY A 19 -3.24 -13.46 -11.79
CA GLY A 19 -4.59 -12.94 -12.03
C GLY A 19 -4.88 -11.53 -11.48
N THR A 20 -3.90 -10.85 -10.86
CA THR A 20 -4.12 -9.54 -10.21
C THR A 20 -3.28 -8.39 -10.80
N ALA A 21 -2.73 -8.59 -12.02
CA ALA A 21 -1.95 -7.59 -12.75
C ALA A 21 -2.61 -6.21 -12.85
N GLY A 22 -3.95 -6.17 -12.93
CA GLY A 22 -4.72 -4.93 -12.99
C GLY A 22 -4.54 -4.05 -11.75
N ALA A 23 -4.50 -4.64 -10.55
CA ALA A 23 -4.37 -3.90 -9.30
C ALA A 23 -3.02 -3.17 -9.21
N ILE A 24 -1.94 -3.88 -9.51
CA ILE A 24 -0.60 -3.31 -9.46
C ILE A 24 -0.37 -2.27 -10.56
N ARG A 25 -0.96 -2.46 -11.76
CA ARG A 25 -0.94 -1.47 -12.83
C ARG A 25 -1.65 -0.17 -12.43
N MET A 26 -2.87 -0.26 -11.89
CA MET A 26 -3.63 0.92 -11.46
C MET A 26 -2.89 1.70 -10.37
N THR A 27 -2.21 0.98 -9.46
CA THR A 27 -1.37 1.60 -8.42
C THR A 27 -0.21 2.37 -9.05
N GLY A 28 0.49 1.79 -10.02
CA GLY A 28 1.56 2.46 -10.75
C GLY A 28 1.09 3.69 -11.53
N GLU A 29 -0.04 3.60 -12.22
CA GLU A 29 -0.63 4.73 -12.93
C GLU A 29 -1.03 5.87 -11.99
N ALA A 30 -1.64 5.55 -10.85
CA ALA A 30 -2.02 6.54 -9.85
C ALA A 30 -0.79 7.26 -9.30
N ALA A 31 0.31 6.53 -9.03
CA ALA A 31 1.55 7.12 -8.57
C ALA A 31 2.17 8.10 -9.59
N LEU A 32 2.22 7.70 -10.87
CA LEU A 32 2.69 8.57 -11.95
C LEU A 32 1.82 9.84 -12.07
N ARG A 33 0.49 9.69 -12.02
CA ARG A 33 -0.44 10.83 -12.06
C ARG A 33 -0.32 11.75 -10.85
N ALA A 34 0.05 11.20 -9.69
CA ALA A 34 0.30 11.97 -8.46
C ALA A 34 1.66 12.70 -8.48
N GLY A 35 2.48 12.54 -9.51
CA GLY A 35 3.75 13.25 -9.69
C GLY A 35 4.99 12.51 -9.18
N ALA A 36 4.91 11.20 -8.94
CA ALA A 36 6.11 10.41 -8.61
C ALA A 36 7.13 10.47 -9.75
N GLY A 37 8.39 10.82 -9.44
CA GLY A 37 9.44 11.00 -10.44
C GLY A 37 9.86 9.71 -11.14
N LEU A 38 9.99 8.63 -10.38
CA LEU A 38 10.32 7.30 -10.88
C LEU A 38 9.47 6.24 -10.18
N VAL A 39 8.78 5.40 -10.96
CA VAL A 39 7.94 4.32 -10.45
C VAL A 39 8.47 2.99 -10.94
N ARG A 40 8.90 2.15 -9.98
CA ARG A 40 9.30 0.77 -10.21
C ARG A 40 8.22 -0.17 -9.69
N VAL A 41 7.86 -1.17 -10.48
CA VAL A 41 6.89 -2.21 -10.12
C VAL A 41 7.61 -3.55 -10.04
N LEU A 42 7.49 -4.24 -8.91
CA LEU A 42 7.92 -5.61 -8.73
C LEU A 42 6.69 -6.53 -8.68
N THR A 43 6.59 -7.44 -9.65
CA THR A 43 5.40 -8.29 -9.86
C THR A 43 5.76 -9.67 -10.40
N ARG A 44 4.79 -10.55 -10.66
CA ARG A 44 5.05 -11.83 -11.35
C ARG A 44 5.60 -11.60 -12.76
N SER A 45 6.52 -12.45 -13.21
CA SER A 45 7.14 -12.34 -14.54
C SER A 45 6.12 -12.31 -15.68
N GLU A 46 5.03 -13.08 -15.58
CA GLU A 46 3.93 -13.08 -16.55
C GLU A 46 3.20 -11.73 -16.68
N ASN A 47 3.26 -10.87 -15.65
CA ASN A 47 2.62 -9.55 -15.65
C ASN A 47 3.49 -8.47 -16.33
N ILE A 48 4.78 -8.72 -16.56
CA ILE A 48 5.73 -7.71 -17.06
C ILE A 48 5.31 -7.19 -18.44
N ALA A 49 5.16 -8.10 -19.42
CA ALA A 49 4.83 -7.71 -20.78
C ALA A 49 3.45 -7.02 -20.89
N PRO A 50 2.37 -7.51 -20.25
CA PRO A 50 1.09 -6.81 -20.21
C PRO A 50 1.18 -5.40 -19.60
N LEU A 51 1.91 -5.22 -18.50
CA LEU A 51 2.06 -3.92 -17.87
C LEU A 51 2.82 -2.94 -18.76
N LEU A 52 3.96 -3.35 -19.32
CA LEU A 52 4.77 -2.49 -20.20
C LEU A 52 4.04 -2.12 -21.49
N THR A 53 3.21 -3.03 -22.01
CA THR A 53 2.38 -2.75 -23.20
C THR A 53 1.33 -1.68 -22.89
N ALA A 54 0.69 -1.74 -21.72
CA ALA A 54 -0.34 -0.79 -21.34
C ALA A 54 0.21 0.54 -20.81
N ARG A 55 1.39 0.52 -20.15
CA ARG A 55 2.05 1.65 -19.49
C ARG A 55 3.57 1.53 -19.57
N PRO A 56 4.18 1.95 -20.69
CA PRO A 56 5.63 1.85 -20.90
C PRO A 56 6.45 2.76 -19.97
N GLU A 57 5.83 3.74 -19.31
CA GLU A 57 6.49 4.63 -18.35
C GLU A 57 6.86 3.94 -17.03
N LEU A 58 6.26 2.78 -16.73
CA LEU A 58 6.58 1.98 -15.54
C LEU A 58 7.86 1.18 -15.74
N MET A 59 8.77 1.21 -14.75
CA MET A 59 9.92 0.30 -14.72
C MET A 59 9.49 -1.02 -14.06
N VAL A 60 9.15 -2.02 -14.86
CA VAL A 60 8.59 -3.28 -14.36
C VAL A 60 9.65 -4.37 -14.33
N HIS A 61 9.82 -5.00 -13.17
CA HIS A 61 10.72 -6.14 -12.98
C HIS A 61 9.98 -7.30 -12.31
N GLU A 62 10.51 -8.50 -12.50
CA GLU A 62 10.05 -9.67 -11.74
C GLU A 62 10.38 -9.47 -10.25
N LEU A 63 9.44 -9.84 -9.37
CA LEU A 63 9.67 -9.87 -7.93
C LEU A 63 10.45 -11.14 -7.56
N THR A 64 11.74 -10.97 -7.42
CA THR A 64 12.69 -11.93 -6.83
C THR A 64 13.27 -11.35 -5.54
N MET A 65 13.92 -12.17 -4.72
CA MET A 65 14.54 -11.65 -3.48
C MET A 65 15.66 -10.64 -3.76
N ASP A 66 16.40 -10.82 -4.85
CA ASP A 66 17.50 -9.95 -5.24
C ASP A 66 17.00 -8.61 -5.80
N SER A 67 16.06 -8.66 -6.75
CA SER A 67 15.44 -7.45 -7.30
C SER A 67 14.68 -6.66 -6.22
N LEU A 68 14.08 -7.35 -5.25
CA LEU A 68 13.46 -6.72 -4.09
C LEU A 68 14.50 -6.01 -3.23
N ALA A 69 15.61 -6.66 -2.90
CA ALA A 69 16.67 -6.04 -2.10
C ALA A 69 17.23 -4.78 -2.78
N GLU A 70 17.59 -4.88 -4.05
CA GLU A 70 18.10 -3.74 -4.84
C GLU A 70 17.06 -2.60 -4.90
N SER A 71 15.79 -2.94 -5.10
CA SER A 71 14.72 -1.95 -5.18
C SER A 71 14.46 -1.26 -3.85
N LEU A 72 14.55 -1.97 -2.72
CA LEU A 72 14.39 -1.37 -1.40
C LEU A 72 15.54 -0.42 -1.06
N GLU A 73 16.77 -0.70 -1.48
CA GLU A 73 17.90 0.22 -1.32
C GLU A 73 17.72 1.48 -2.17
N TRP A 74 17.23 1.31 -3.39
CA TRP A 74 16.98 2.40 -4.34
C TRP A 74 15.77 3.27 -3.97
N ALA A 75 14.72 2.71 -3.36
CA ALA A 75 13.46 3.41 -3.10
C ALA A 75 13.57 4.52 -2.05
N ASP A 76 12.82 5.60 -2.23
CA ASP A 76 12.54 6.58 -1.17
C ASP A 76 11.23 6.24 -0.43
N VAL A 77 10.26 5.66 -1.15
CA VAL A 77 8.96 5.21 -0.61
C VAL A 77 8.62 3.83 -1.18
N VAL A 78 7.93 3.01 -0.38
CA VAL A 78 7.45 1.67 -0.79
C VAL A 78 5.94 1.57 -0.68
N VAL A 79 5.29 1.00 -1.69
CA VAL A 79 3.90 0.54 -1.63
C VAL A 79 3.90 -0.98 -1.73
N ILE A 80 3.16 -1.66 -0.86
CA ILE A 80 3.03 -3.11 -0.89
C ILE A 80 1.59 -3.54 -0.63
N GLY A 81 1.14 -4.58 -1.34
CA GLY A 81 -0.12 -5.26 -1.05
C GLY A 81 -1.15 -5.34 -2.18
N PRO A 82 -1.28 -4.37 -3.12
CA PRO A 82 -2.23 -4.48 -4.23
C PRO A 82 -2.01 -5.76 -5.05
N GLY A 83 -2.92 -6.73 -4.88
CA GLY A 83 -2.82 -8.04 -5.49
C GLY A 83 -1.61 -8.86 -5.04
N LEU A 84 -1.02 -8.61 -3.86
CA LEU A 84 0.18 -9.35 -3.42
C LEU A 84 -0.11 -10.84 -3.18
N GLY A 85 -1.36 -11.19 -2.91
CA GLY A 85 -1.73 -12.52 -2.45
C GLY A 85 -1.23 -12.79 -1.02
N GLN A 86 -1.71 -13.88 -0.44
CA GLN A 86 -1.40 -14.28 0.94
C GLN A 86 -0.59 -15.59 1.01
N GLN A 87 -0.13 -16.05 -0.15
CA GLN A 87 0.71 -17.24 -0.29
C GLN A 87 2.19 -16.92 -0.02
N GLU A 88 3.05 -17.93 -0.09
CA GLU A 88 4.46 -17.83 0.26
C GLU A 88 5.22 -16.72 -0.48
N TRP A 89 4.88 -16.48 -1.75
CA TRP A 89 5.48 -15.41 -2.55
C TRP A 89 5.24 -14.02 -1.94
N GLY A 90 3.98 -13.71 -1.60
CA GLY A 90 3.60 -12.45 -0.96
C GLY A 90 4.16 -12.31 0.45
N LYS A 91 4.13 -13.40 1.24
CA LYS A 91 4.68 -13.43 2.61
C LYS A 91 6.18 -13.14 2.63
N LYS A 92 6.97 -13.77 1.75
CA LYS A 92 8.41 -13.52 1.63
C LYS A 92 8.73 -12.07 1.26
N ALA A 93 7.95 -11.50 0.33
CA ALA A 93 8.10 -10.10 -0.05
C ALA A 93 7.83 -9.17 1.15
N LEU A 94 6.74 -9.41 1.88
CA LEU A 94 6.38 -8.63 3.07
C LEU A 94 7.47 -8.70 4.15
N GLN A 95 7.96 -9.90 4.47
CA GLN A 95 9.05 -10.11 5.45
C GLN A 95 10.31 -9.33 5.10
N LYS A 96 10.65 -9.19 3.81
CA LYS A 96 11.81 -8.39 3.40
C LYS A 96 11.54 -6.89 3.56
N VAL A 97 10.34 -6.44 3.22
CA VAL A 97 9.88 -5.04 3.38
C VAL A 97 9.83 -4.62 4.86
N GLU A 98 9.68 -5.57 5.79
CA GLU A 98 9.72 -5.27 7.22
C GLU A 98 11.02 -4.57 7.67
N ASN A 99 12.13 -4.73 6.96
CA ASN A 99 13.37 -4.02 7.32
C ASN A 99 13.46 -2.60 6.75
N PHE A 100 12.51 -2.19 5.90
CA PHE A 100 12.50 -0.86 5.29
C PHE A 100 12.09 0.22 6.29
N ARG A 101 12.94 1.25 6.42
CA ARG A 101 12.80 2.32 7.43
C ARG A 101 12.27 3.64 6.88
N LYS A 102 12.24 3.83 5.56
CA LYS A 102 11.65 5.02 4.92
C LYS A 102 10.12 4.88 4.84
N PRO A 103 9.38 5.92 4.42
CA PRO A 103 7.91 5.87 4.37
C PRO A 103 7.38 4.71 3.53
N MET A 104 6.28 4.10 3.98
CA MET A 104 5.63 3.00 3.28
C MET A 104 4.10 3.10 3.33
N LEU A 105 3.44 2.60 2.28
CA LEU A 105 2.01 2.41 2.20
C LEU A 105 1.71 0.91 2.12
N TRP A 106 0.89 0.41 3.04
CA TRP A 106 0.41 -0.97 3.04
C TRP A 106 -1.09 -0.96 2.75
N ASP A 107 -1.49 -1.74 1.75
CA ASP A 107 -2.89 -1.86 1.31
C ASP A 107 -3.26 -3.33 1.06
N ALA A 108 -4.56 -3.61 0.91
CA ALA A 108 -5.05 -4.90 0.43
C ALA A 108 -4.45 -6.14 1.14
N ASP A 109 -3.80 -7.03 0.40
CA ASP A 109 -3.28 -8.28 0.96
C ASP A 109 -2.17 -8.08 2.00
N ALA A 110 -1.43 -6.97 1.95
CA ALA A 110 -0.49 -6.62 3.01
C ALA A 110 -1.22 -6.36 4.34
N LEU A 111 -2.43 -5.79 4.31
CA LEU A 111 -3.26 -5.58 5.49
C LEU A 111 -3.84 -6.90 6.02
N ASN A 112 -4.22 -7.81 5.12
CA ASN A 112 -4.68 -9.16 5.53
C ASN A 112 -3.55 -9.93 6.24
N LEU A 113 -2.32 -9.86 5.72
CA LEU A 113 -1.16 -10.47 6.36
C LEU A 113 -0.78 -9.77 7.69
N LEU A 114 -0.91 -8.45 7.76
CA LEU A 114 -0.71 -7.66 8.97
C LEU A 114 -1.74 -7.99 10.07
N ALA A 115 -2.97 -8.35 9.70
CA ALA A 115 -3.98 -8.79 10.67
C ALA A 115 -3.58 -10.11 11.35
N ILE A 116 -2.89 -11.00 10.62
CA ILE A 116 -2.41 -12.30 11.13
C ILE A 116 -1.17 -12.11 12.02
N ASN A 117 -0.23 -11.27 11.60
CA ASN A 117 1.00 -10.96 12.34
C ASN A 117 1.08 -9.46 12.64
N PRO A 118 0.41 -8.97 13.68
CA PRO A 118 0.36 -7.55 13.99
C PRO A 118 1.72 -7.00 14.39
N ASP A 119 2.10 -5.88 13.80
CA ASP A 119 3.25 -5.09 14.22
C ASP A 119 2.92 -3.59 14.25
N LYS A 120 3.69 -2.83 15.04
CA LYS A 120 3.48 -1.39 15.22
C LYS A 120 4.62 -0.59 14.59
N ARG A 121 4.30 0.35 13.70
CA ARG A 121 5.26 1.17 12.94
C ARG A 121 4.79 2.59 12.72
N HIS A 122 5.69 3.56 12.86
CA HIS A 122 5.37 4.98 12.63
C HIS A 122 5.58 5.44 11.20
N ASN A 123 6.45 4.77 10.43
CA ASN A 123 6.76 5.11 9.04
C ASN A 123 5.75 4.53 8.02
N ARG A 124 4.57 4.08 8.48
CA ARG A 124 3.59 3.36 7.66
C ARG A 124 2.26 4.09 7.57
N VAL A 125 1.72 4.16 6.37
CA VAL A 125 0.30 4.45 6.10
C VAL A 125 -0.40 3.12 5.81
N ILE A 126 -1.55 2.90 6.42
CA ILE A 126 -2.45 1.77 6.10
C ILE A 126 -3.76 2.30 5.53
N THR A 127 -4.30 1.63 4.51
CA THR A 127 -5.53 2.08 3.81
C THR A 127 -6.66 1.05 3.87
N PRO A 128 -7.08 0.57 5.05
CA PRO A 128 -8.10 -0.46 5.11
C PRO A 128 -9.46 0.04 4.61
N HIS A 129 -10.15 -0.78 3.82
CA HIS A 129 -11.61 -0.67 3.71
C HIS A 129 -12.30 -1.28 4.95
N PRO A 130 -13.62 -1.14 5.15
CA PRO A 130 -14.29 -1.58 6.39
C PRO A 130 -14.08 -3.05 6.72
N GLY A 131 -14.17 -3.94 5.72
CA GLY A 131 -13.82 -5.36 5.86
C GLY A 131 -12.36 -5.65 6.27
N GLU A 132 -11.38 -4.90 5.76
CA GLU A 132 -9.98 -5.04 6.20
C GLU A 132 -9.79 -4.50 7.62
N ALA A 133 -10.42 -3.36 7.93
CA ALA A 133 -10.38 -2.75 9.27
C ALA A 133 -10.98 -3.70 10.32
N ALA A 134 -12.10 -4.35 9.99
CA ALA A 134 -12.73 -5.36 10.82
C ALA A 134 -11.77 -6.51 11.15
N ARG A 135 -11.04 -7.03 10.14
CA ARG A 135 -10.01 -8.06 10.36
C ARG A 135 -8.85 -7.56 11.22
N LEU A 136 -8.34 -6.36 10.94
CA LEU A 136 -7.26 -5.73 11.70
C LEU A 136 -7.64 -5.47 13.16
N LEU A 137 -8.89 -5.11 13.44
CA LEU A 137 -9.36 -4.83 14.80
C LEU A 137 -9.97 -6.05 15.52
N GLY A 138 -10.18 -7.15 14.80
CA GLY A 138 -10.81 -8.36 15.35
C GLY A 138 -12.27 -8.16 15.71
N CYS A 139 -13.01 -7.38 14.92
CA CYS A 139 -14.44 -7.09 15.12
C CYS A 139 -15.23 -7.28 13.82
N SER A 140 -16.53 -7.06 13.85
CA SER A 140 -17.41 -7.10 12.68
C SER A 140 -17.36 -5.79 11.87
N VAL A 141 -17.78 -5.85 10.61
CA VAL A 141 -17.92 -4.65 9.76
C VAL A 141 -18.99 -3.70 10.32
N ALA A 142 -20.06 -4.23 10.92
CA ALA A 142 -21.09 -3.41 11.55
C ALA A 142 -20.54 -2.55 12.69
N GLU A 143 -19.60 -3.08 13.48
CA GLU A 143 -18.90 -2.32 14.53
C GLU A 143 -17.93 -1.27 13.95
N ILE A 144 -17.36 -1.51 12.77
CA ILE A 144 -16.56 -0.48 12.08
C ILE A 144 -17.44 0.68 11.64
N GLU A 145 -18.58 0.37 11.01
CA GLU A 145 -19.49 1.38 10.45
C GLU A 145 -20.24 2.17 11.54
N SER A 146 -20.51 1.57 12.70
CA SER A 146 -21.20 2.25 13.79
C SER A 146 -20.37 3.37 14.44
N ASP A 147 -19.04 3.24 14.46
CA ASP A 147 -18.13 4.30 14.94
C ASP A 147 -16.77 4.27 14.20
N ARG A 148 -16.78 4.80 12.98
CA ARG A 148 -15.60 4.85 12.11
C ARG A 148 -14.47 5.71 12.66
N LEU A 149 -14.81 6.79 13.36
CA LEU A 149 -13.82 7.69 13.97
C LEU A 149 -13.05 6.96 15.09
N HIS A 150 -13.77 6.28 15.97
CA HIS A 150 -13.14 5.48 17.02
C HIS A 150 -12.32 4.32 16.44
N CYS A 151 -12.82 3.64 15.42
CA CYS A 151 -12.09 2.57 14.76
C CYS A 151 -10.78 3.05 14.10
N ALA A 152 -10.79 4.21 13.44
CA ALA A 152 -9.58 4.83 12.89
C ALA A 152 -8.54 5.14 13.98
N LYS A 153 -8.97 5.66 15.15
CA LYS A 153 -8.07 5.85 16.30
C LYS A 153 -7.47 4.54 16.79
N ARG A 154 -8.29 3.49 16.93
CA ARG A 154 -7.83 2.16 17.35
C ARG A 154 -6.82 1.57 16.38
N LEU A 155 -7.01 1.77 15.07
CA LEU A 155 -6.05 1.35 14.05
C LEU A 155 -4.68 2.02 14.26
N VAL A 156 -4.64 3.33 14.45
CA VAL A 156 -3.39 4.07 14.75
C VAL A 156 -2.76 3.61 16.07
N GLN A 157 -3.57 3.40 17.12
CA GLN A 157 -3.06 2.93 18.41
C GLN A 157 -2.40 1.56 18.31
N ARG A 158 -3.02 0.63 17.57
CA ARG A 158 -2.55 -0.75 17.40
C ARG A 158 -1.37 -0.85 16.45
N TYR A 159 -1.45 -0.22 15.28
CA TYR A 159 -0.50 -0.42 14.17
C TYR A 159 0.50 0.71 13.97
N GLY A 160 0.31 1.86 14.64
CA GLY A 160 1.13 3.05 14.48
C GLY A 160 0.91 3.77 13.14
N GLY A 161 1.62 4.89 12.97
CA GLY A 161 1.64 5.63 11.71
C GLY A 161 0.28 6.26 11.40
N VAL A 162 -0.13 6.21 10.13
CA VAL A 162 -1.38 6.82 9.65
C VAL A 162 -2.34 5.73 9.19
N ALA A 163 -3.62 5.84 9.57
CA ALA A 163 -4.70 5.01 9.06
C ALA A 163 -5.66 5.83 8.19
N VAL A 164 -5.95 5.33 6.99
CA VAL A 164 -6.95 5.87 6.06
C VAL A 164 -8.07 4.85 5.92
N LEU A 165 -9.11 5.00 6.75
CA LEU A 165 -10.26 4.11 6.76
C LEU A 165 -11.24 4.48 5.63
N LYS A 166 -11.14 3.75 4.52
CA LYS A 166 -11.92 3.96 3.29
C LYS A 166 -13.41 3.71 3.53
N GLY A 167 -14.25 4.36 2.73
CA GLY A 167 -15.73 4.32 2.77
C GLY A 167 -16.33 5.72 2.58
N ALA A 168 -17.66 5.84 2.49
CA ALA A 168 -18.33 7.15 2.32
C ALA A 168 -17.99 8.10 3.47
N GLY A 169 -17.34 9.24 3.21
CA GLY A 169 -16.70 10.01 4.29
C GLY A 169 -15.45 9.28 4.79
N THR A 170 -14.40 9.23 3.98
CA THR A 170 -13.16 8.51 4.36
C THR A 170 -12.51 9.18 5.57
N VAL A 171 -12.11 8.39 6.57
CA VAL A 171 -11.52 8.91 7.80
C VAL A 171 -10.00 8.73 7.74
N VAL A 172 -9.26 9.81 7.95
CA VAL A 172 -7.79 9.81 8.07
C VAL A 172 -7.40 10.10 9.51
N ALA A 173 -6.57 9.23 10.10
CA ALA A 173 -6.06 9.37 11.45
C ALA A 173 -4.54 9.24 11.46
N ALA A 174 -3.81 10.23 11.96
CA ALA A 174 -2.35 10.17 12.13
C ALA A 174 -1.93 10.03 13.61
N HIS A 175 -2.79 10.47 14.51
CA HIS A 175 -2.69 10.34 15.96
C HIS A 175 -4.13 10.17 16.50
N PRO A 176 -4.35 9.58 17.69
CA PRO A 176 -5.68 9.55 18.32
C PRO A 176 -6.40 10.91 18.39
N ASP A 177 -5.65 12.01 18.33
CA ASP A 177 -6.16 13.39 18.41
C ASP A 177 -6.08 14.16 17.08
N ALA A 178 -5.48 13.56 16.04
CA ALA A 178 -5.34 14.15 14.72
C ALA A 178 -6.16 13.33 13.71
N LEU A 179 -7.40 13.77 13.50
CA LEU A 179 -8.39 13.17 12.62
C LEU A 179 -8.84 14.15 11.53
N GLY A 180 -9.03 13.64 10.33
CA GLY A 180 -9.68 14.34 9.22
C GLY A 180 -10.73 13.46 8.55
N ILE A 181 -11.79 14.08 8.03
CA ILE A 181 -12.79 13.41 7.20
C ILE A 181 -12.68 13.98 5.80
N ILE A 182 -12.60 13.09 4.82
CA ILE A 182 -12.65 13.42 3.41
C ILE A 182 -14.10 13.23 2.96
N ASP A 183 -14.78 14.35 2.70
CA ASP A 183 -16.19 14.45 2.32
C ASP A 183 -16.43 14.45 0.80
N VAL A 184 -15.35 14.40 0.02
CA VAL A 184 -15.39 14.26 -1.44
C VAL A 184 -15.47 12.79 -1.87
N GLY A 185 -16.11 12.54 -3.02
CA GLY A 185 -16.30 11.21 -3.60
C GLY A 185 -17.77 10.87 -3.84
N ASN A 186 -18.04 9.92 -4.73
CA ASN A 186 -19.36 9.39 -5.04
C ASN A 186 -19.32 7.84 -5.01
N ALA A 187 -20.46 7.18 -5.23
CA ALA A 187 -20.52 5.71 -5.28
C ALA A 187 -19.88 5.10 -6.55
N GLY A 188 -19.41 5.94 -7.47
CA GLY A 188 -18.94 5.62 -8.83
C GLY A 188 -19.05 6.84 -9.74
#